data_AF-A0A943XT40-F1
#
_entry.id   AF-A0A943XT40-F1
#
_cell.length_a   1.000
_cell.length_b   1.000
_cell.length_c   1.000
_cell.angle_alpha   90.00
_cell.angle_beta   90.00
_cell.angle_gamma   90.00
#
_symmetry.space_group_name_H-M   'P 1'
#
loop_
_entity.id
_entity.type
_entity.pdbx_description
1 polymer ?
#
loop_
_entity_poly.entity_id
_entity_poly.type
_entity_poly.pdbx_seq_one_letter_code
_entity_poly.pdbx_strand_id
1 'polypeptide(L)'
;MFLFGRKKGTEDWAELDEIVLNLDPRELEQVISFLQNVREAFAQLPADEEEHWHYRDDSELWSEGQPDLILVIEPNSGTDRK
;
A
#
# COMPACT_ATOMS: atom_id res chain seq x y z
N MET A 1 -6.55 8.35 2.95
CA MET A 1 -5.36 7.50 2.83
C MET A 1 -4.62 7.61 4.13
N PHE A 2 -4.71 6.57 4.96
CA PHE A 2 -3.97 6.46 6.20
C PHE A 2 -2.79 5.52 5.95
N LEU A 3 -1.60 5.90 6.42
CA LEU A 3 -0.38 5.11 6.26
C LEU A 3 -0.05 4.50 7.61
N PHE A 4 0.15 3.19 7.69
CA PHE A 4 0.47 2.52 8.93
C PHE A 4 1.80 1.78 8.81
N GLY A 5 2.66 1.97 9.80
CA GLY A 5 3.88 1.20 9.98
C GLY A 5 3.74 0.21 11.11
N ARG A 6 4.27 -0.99 10.93
CA ARG A 6 4.41 -1.95 12.02
C ARG A 6 5.76 -1.78 12.70
N LYS A 7 5.76 -1.59 14.01
CA LYS A 7 7.01 -1.47 14.78
C LYS A 7 7.70 -2.83 14.85
N LYS A 8 8.95 -2.89 14.40
CA LYS A 8 9.75 -4.12 14.33
C LYS A 8 9.76 -4.85 15.67
N GLY A 9 9.38 -6.14 15.66
CA GLY A 9 9.35 -6.99 16.85
C GLY A 9 8.10 -6.84 17.73
N THR A 10 7.08 -6.11 17.27
CA THR A 10 5.80 -5.94 17.96
C THR A 10 4.62 -6.18 16.99
N GLU A 11 3.42 -6.30 17.55
CA GLU A 11 2.15 -6.26 16.78
C GLU A 11 1.55 -4.85 16.74
N ASP A 12 2.25 -3.86 17.29
CA ASP A 12 1.77 -2.48 17.35
C ASP A 12 1.84 -1.82 15.97
N TRP A 13 0.70 -1.26 15.57
CA TRP A 13 0.56 -0.40 14.40
C TRP A 13 0.62 1.07 14.83
N ALA A 14 1.34 1.88 14.06
CA ALA A 14 1.38 3.32 14.23
C ALA A 14 1.02 3.99 12.91
N GLU A 15 0.13 4.98 12.96
CA GLU A 15 -0.12 5.88 11.84
C GLU A 15 1.16 6.71 11.58
N LEU A 16 1.55 6.81 10.31
CA LEU A 16 2.75 7.50 9.86
C LEU A 16 2.36 8.74 9.08
N ASP A 17 2.92 9.89 9.46
CA ASP A 17 2.71 11.16 8.75
C ASP A 17 3.45 11.20 7.40
N GLU A 18 4.62 10.56 7.32
CA GLU A 18 5.47 10.50 6.13
C GLU A 18 6.30 9.20 6.13
N ILE A 19 6.53 8.63 4.94
CA ILE A 19 7.44 7.50 4.74
C ILE A 19 8.48 7.88 3.69
N VAL A 20 9.75 7.71 4.03
CA VAL A 20 10.86 7.83 3.07
C VAL A 20 11.29 6.44 2.64
N LEU A 21 11.15 6.15 1.35
CA LEU A 21 11.66 4.92 0.73
C LEU A 21 13.03 5.21 0.13
N ASN A 22 14.05 4.44 0.53
CA ASN A 22 15.36 4.50 -0.10
C ASN A 22 15.48 3.34 -1.08
N LEU A 23 15.23 3.64 -2.36
CA LEU A 23 15.10 2.65 -3.42
C LEU A 23 16.21 2.81 -4.46
N ASP A 24 16.68 1.70 -4.99
CA ASP A 24 17.45 1.72 -6.23
C ASP A 24 16.53 1.94 -7.46
N PRO A 25 17.08 2.23 -8.66
CA PRO A 25 16.27 2.47 -9.84
C PRO A 25 15.35 1.30 -10.24
N ARG A 26 15.76 0.05 -10.00
CA ARG A 26 14.95 -1.14 -10.33
C ARG A 26 13.81 -1.30 -9.33
N GLU A 27 14.07 -1.09 -8.05
CA GLU A 27 13.05 -1.10 -6.99
C GLU A 27 12.02 0.02 -7.22
N LEU A 28 12.45 1.20 -7.64
CA LEU A 28 11.56 2.31 -7.98
C LEU A 28 10.59 1.95 -9.12
N GLU A 29 11.09 1.34 -10.21
CA GLU A 29 10.24 0.91 -11.34
C GLU A 29 9.21 -0.14 -10.92
N GLN A 30 9.56 -1.05 -10.00
CA GLN A 30 8.62 -2.04 -9.47
C GLN A 30 7.54 -1.39 -8.62
N VAL A 31 7.91 -0.44 -7.74
CA VAL A 31 6.94 0.30 -6.93
C VAL A 31 5.99 1.10 -7.82
N ILE A 32 6.50 1.75 -8.87
CA ILE A 32 5.66 2.46 -9.84
C ILE A 32 4.70 1.50 -10.55
N SER A 33 5.20 0.34 -10.99
CA SER A 33 4.38 -0.67 -11.67
C SER A 33 3.27 -1.21 -10.78
N PHE A 34 3.58 -1.54 -9.52
CA PHE A 34 2.61 -1.92 -8.50
C PHE A 34 1.52 -0.84 -8.34
N LEU A 35 1.91 0.43 -8.17
CA LEU A 35 0.95 1.54 -8.02
C LEU A 35 0.05 1.71 -9.25
N GLN A 36 0.56 1.46 -10.45
CA GLN A 36 -0.22 1.49 -11.69
C GLN A 36 -1.22 0.34 -11.76
N ASN A 37 -0.81 -0.88 -11.39
CA ASN A 37 -1.70 -2.04 -11.32
C ASN A 37 -2.84 -1.81 -10.33
N VAL A 38 -2.53 -1.34 -9.12
CA VAL A 38 -3.54 -1.02 -8.10
C VAL A 38 -4.51 0.03 -8.61
N ARG A 39 -4.04 1.08 -9.29
CA ARG A 39 -4.91 2.10 -9.89
C ARG A 39 -5.87 1.51 -10.93
N GLU A 40 -5.40 0.60 -11.78
CA GLU A 40 -6.21 -0.04 -12.82
C GLU A 40 -7.24 -1.03 -12.26
N ALA A 41 -6.85 -1.80 -11.23
CA ALA A 41 -7.75 -2.66 -10.49
C ALA A 41 -8.81 -1.83 -9.75
N PHE A 42 -8.39 -0.75 -9.09
CA PHE A 42 -9.28 0.16 -8.38
C PHE A 42 -10.34 0.80 -9.29
N ALA A 43 -9.98 1.16 -10.52
CA ALA A 43 -10.94 1.73 -11.48
C ALA A 43 -12.09 0.76 -11.83
N GLN A 44 -11.95 -0.53 -11.54
CA GLN A 44 -12.93 -1.58 -11.81
C GLN A 44 -13.66 -2.06 -10.55
N LEU A 45 -13.22 -1.62 -9.36
CA LEU A 45 -13.82 -2.04 -8.11
C LEU A 45 -15.16 -1.32 -7.85
N PRO A 46 -16.18 -2.04 -7.33
CA PRO A 46 -17.39 -1.42 -6.79
C PRO A 46 -17.07 -0.39 -5.71
N ALA A 47 -17.85 0.70 -5.65
CA ALA A 47 -17.61 1.82 -4.74
C ALA A 47 -17.82 1.48 -3.25
N ASP A 48 -18.47 0.35 -2.97
CA ASP A 48 -18.82 -0.16 -1.65
C ASP A 48 -17.91 -1.32 -1.17
N GLU A 49 -16.88 -1.67 -1.94
CA GLU A 49 -15.94 -2.74 -1.61
C GLU A 49 -14.66 -2.18 -0.98
N GLU A 50 -14.24 -2.79 0.13
CA GLU A 50 -12.92 -2.57 0.74
C GLU A 50 -11.96 -3.57 0.12
N GLU A 51 -10.82 -3.10 -0.36
CA GLU A 51 -9.79 -3.97 -0.92
C GLU A 51 -8.39 -3.50 -0.52
N HIS A 52 -7.46 -4.44 -0.49
CA HIS A 52 -6.06 -4.14 -0.23
C HIS A 52 -5.13 -4.89 -1.18
N TRP A 53 -4.00 -4.26 -1.48
CA TRP A 53 -2.96 -4.84 -2.32
C TRP A 53 -1.64 -4.82 -1.59
N HIS A 54 -0.93 -5.93 -1.72
CA HIS A 54 0.40 -6.12 -1.17
C HIS A 54 1.45 -6.01 -2.28
N TYR A 55 2.46 -5.17 -2.09
CA TYR A 55 3.57 -5.04 -3.03
C TYR A 55 4.35 -6.35 -3.22
N ARG A 56 4.46 -7.17 -2.16
CA ARG A 56 5.13 -8.48 -2.25
C ARG A 56 4.50 -9.44 -3.26
N ASP A 57 3.22 -9.26 -3.59
CA ASP A 57 2.51 -10.14 -4.54
C ASP A 57 2.86 -9.79 -5.99
N ASP A 58 3.27 -8.54 -6.25
CA ASP A 58 3.67 -8.03 -7.57
C ASP A 58 5.20 -7.96 -7.79
N SER A 59 6.00 -8.26 -6.76
CA SER A 59 7.46 -8.16 -6.83
C SER A 59 8.17 -9.52 -6.78
N GLU A 60 8.75 -9.93 -7.90
CA GLU A 60 9.65 -11.10 -7.97
C GLU A 60 10.95 -10.93 -7.15
N LEU A 61 11.25 -9.70 -6.70
CA LEU A 61 12.43 -9.40 -5.89
C LEU A 61 12.15 -9.43 -4.40
N TRP A 62 10.88 -9.50 -4.01
CA TRP A 62 10.52 -9.51 -2.61
C TRP A 62 10.98 -10.82 -1.94
N SER A 63 11.53 -10.70 -0.73
CA SER A 63 12.00 -11.83 0.05
C SER A 63 11.54 -11.76 1.50
N GLU A 64 11.44 -12.93 2.14
CA GLU A 64 11.00 -13.05 3.52
C GLU A 64 12.00 -12.33 4.46
N GLY A 65 11.60 -11.15 4.93
CA GLY A 65 12.44 -10.25 5.75
C GLY A 65 12.52 -8.82 5.22
N GLN A 66 12.07 -8.55 4.00
CA GLN A 66 11.91 -7.20 3.46
C GLN A 66 10.59 -6.57 3.92
N PRO A 67 10.54 -5.23 4.06
CA PRO A 67 9.30 -4.53 4.32
C PRO A 67 8.31 -4.74 3.16
N ASP A 68 7.02 -4.73 3.48
CA ASP A 68 5.93 -4.81 2.52
C ASP A 68 5.23 -3.45 2.44
N LEU A 69 4.80 -3.07 1.25
CA LEU A 69 3.99 -1.87 1.02
C LEU A 69 2.56 -2.33 0.77
N ILE A 70 1.66 -1.95 1.66
CA ILE A 70 0.25 -2.34 1.61
C ILE A 70 -0.56 -1.10 1.31
N LEU A 71 -1.38 -1.16 0.26
CA LEU A 71 -2.35 -0.12 -0.06
C LEU A 71 -3.73 -0.65 0.31
N VAL A 72 -4.41 0.08 1.19
CA VAL A 72 -5.78 -0.21 1.58
C VAL A 72 -6.67 0.87 0.99
N ILE A 73 -7.69 0.46 0.26
CA ILE A 73 -8.73 1.35 -0.22
C ILE A 73 -10.02 1.00 0.49
N GLU A 74 -10.49 1.93 1.32
CA GLU A 74 -11.76 1.82 2.01
C GLU A 74 -12.87 2.36 1.10
N PRO A 75 -14.08 1.77 1.17
CA PRO A 75 -15.23 2.28 0.45
C PRO A 75 -15.47 3.72 0.85
N ASN A 76 -15.88 4.54 -0.13
CA ASN A 76 -16.15 5.94 0.11
C ASN A 76 -17.44 6.08 0.92
N SER A 77 -17.33 5.86 2.22
CA SER A 77 -18.37 6.13 3.20
C SER A 77 -18.46 7.64 3.29
N GLY A 78 -19.26 8.24 2.39
CA GLY A 78 -19.46 9.67 2.25
C GLY A 78 -19.57 10.35 3.60
N THR A 79 -18.42 10.80 4.10
CA THR A 79 -18.32 11.60 5.29
C THR A 79 -18.05 12.98 4.74
N ASP A 80 -19.17 13.68 4.50
CA ASP A 80 -19.24 15.13 4.66
C ASP A 80 -18.47 15.49 5.94
N ARG A 81 -17.19 15.83 5.79
CA ARG A 81 -16.46 16.59 6.80
C ARG A 81 -16.91 18.03 6.60
N LYS A 82 -17.73 18.46 7.56
CA LYS A 82 -18.29 19.81 7.75
C LYS A 82 -17.32 20.94 7.45
#